data_AF-A0A973AIG0-F1
#
_entry.id   AF-A0A973AIG0-F1
#
_cell.length_a   1.000
_cell.length_b   1.000
_cell.length_c   1.000
_cell.angle_alpha   90.00
_cell.angle_beta   90.00
_cell.angle_gamma   90.00
#
_symmetry.space_group_name_H-M   'P 1'
#
loop_
_entity.id
_entity.type
_entity.pdbx_description
1 polymer ?
#
loop_
_entity_poly.entity_id
_entity_poly.type
_entity_poly.pdbx_seq_one_letter_code
_entity_poly.pdbx_strand_id
1 'polypeptide(L)'
;MSRRRQIYEGRGKVLFEGPEPGTLVQHFKDDAYSGRDSKRGTITGKGVLNNRISEYLMQRLSDIGVPTHFMRRLNMREQLVREVEIIPISVVTRNVVAGSLAERFNLEEGSPLPRSVVEFYYKSDDLNYPMVTEEH
;
A
#
# COMPACT_ATOMS: atom_id res chain seq x y z
N MET A 1 -18.39 25.24 2.15
CA MET A 1 -18.05 23.85 2.53
C MET A 1 -16.65 23.85 3.08
N SER A 2 -16.44 23.55 4.36
CA SER A 2 -15.09 23.60 4.95
C SER A 2 -14.20 22.59 4.23
N ARG A 3 -13.09 23.09 3.69
CA ARG A 3 -12.11 22.27 2.97
C ARG A 3 -11.41 21.42 4.02
N ARG A 4 -11.65 20.11 4.04
CA ARG A 4 -10.96 19.18 4.96
C ARG A 4 -9.45 19.36 4.79
N ARG A 5 -8.71 19.44 5.90
CA ARG A 5 -7.26 19.66 5.87
C ARG A 5 -6.58 18.43 5.26
N GLN A 6 -5.91 18.63 4.13
CA GLN A 6 -5.05 17.61 3.52
C GLN A 6 -3.75 17.52 4.32
N ILE A 7 -3.37 16.30 4.70
CA ILE A 7 -2.16 16.02 5.50
C ILE A 7 -1.04 15.56 4.58
N TYR A 8 -1.36 14.68 3.63
CA TYR A 8 -0.37 14.07 2.75
C TYR A 8 -1.03 13.62 1.45
N GLU A 9 -0.29 13.66 0.35
CA GLU A 9 -0.68 13.04 -0.91
C GLU A 9 0.45 12.17 -1.43
N GLY A 10 0.14 10.90 -1.63
CA GLY A 10 1.02 9.94 -2.28
C GLY A 10 0.53 9.59 -3.68
N ARG A 11 1.19 8.60 -4.29
CA ARG A 11 0.87 8.14 -5.66
C ARG A 11 -0.56 7.62 -5.78
N GLY A 12 -0.98 6.75 -4.86
CA GLY A 12 -2.30 6.11 -4.94
C GLY A 12 -3.41 6.74 -4.10
N LYS A 13 -3.07 7.60 -3.13
CA LYS A 13 -3.99 8.01 -2.07
C LYS A 13 -3.71 9.43 -1.57
N VAL A 14 -4.75 10.11 -1.10
CA VAL A 14 -4.66 11.37 -0.34
C VAL A 14 -5.13 11.09 1.08
N LEU A 15 -4.43 11.66 2.07
CA LEU A 15 -4.81 11.61 3.47
C LEU A 15 -5.34 12.97 3.91
N PHE A 16 -6.52 12.96 4.52
CA PHE A 16 -7.12 14.12 5.16
C PHE A 16 -7.24 13.89 6.66
N GLU A 17 -7.31 14.99 7.40
CA GLU A 17 -7.62 14.98 8.82
C GLU A 17 -8.95 14.26 9.08
N GLY A 18 -8.95 13.38 10.07
CA GLY A 18 -10.14 12.65 10.52
C GLY A 18 -11.07 13.50 11.38
N PRO A 19 -12.28 13.00 11.66
CA PRO A 19 -13.24 13.70 12.52
C PRO A 19 -12.85 13.72 14.00
N GLU A 20 -11.98 12.79 14.43
CA GLU A 20 -11.55 12.61 15.82
C GLU A 20 -10.01 12.57 15.89
N PRO A 21 -9.39 13.03 17.00
CA PRO A 21 -7.95 12.90 17.20
C PRO A 21 -7.46 11.45 17.03
N GLY A 22 -6.33 11.27 16.35
CA GLY A 22 -5.77 9.94 16.06
C GLY A 22 -6.47 9.20 14.92
N THR A 23 -7.29 9.87 14.12
CA THR A 23 -7.94 9.28 12.93
C THR A 23 -7.63 10.08 11.66
N LEU A 24 -7.60 9.39 10.52
CA LEU A 24 -7.41 9.98 9.20
C LEU A 24 -8.48 9.48 8.22
N VAL A 25 -8.82 10.33 7.26
CA VAL A 25 -9.62 9.92 6.09
C VAL A 25 -8.68 9.63 4.93
N GLN A 26 -8.65 8.38 4.49
CA GLN A 26 -7.88 7.92 3.34
C GLN A 26 -8.75 7.91 2.08
N HIS A 27 -8.39 8.74 1.09
CA HIS A 27 -9.05 8.84 -0.21
C HIS A 27 -8.25 8.11 -1.29
N PHE A 28 -8.88 7.22 -2.05
CA PHE A 28 -8.25 6.42 -3.09
C PHE A 28 -8.37 7.07 -4.48
N LYS A 29 -7.22 7.34 -5.12
CA LYS A 29 -7.12 7.98 -6.43
C LYS A 29 -7.20 6.98 -7.59
N ASP A 30 -7.64 7.49 -8.74
CA ASP A 30 -7.64 6.78 -10.03
C ASP A 30 -6.26 6.82 -10.71
N ASP A 31 -5.31 7.59 -10.18
CA ASP A 31 -3.93 7.65 -10.65
C ASP A 31 -3.29 6.25 -10.65
N ALA A 32 -2.70 5.89 -11.77
CA ALA A 32 -1.94 4.67 -11.97
C ALA A 32 -0.50 5.02 -12.33
N TYR A 33 0.43 4.31 -11.72
CA TYR A 33 1.87 4.44 -11.94
C TYR A 33 2.42 3.06 -12.29
N SER A 34 3.27 2.97 -13.30
CA SER A 34 3.97 1.74 -13.65
C SER A 34 5.44 2.03 -13.96
N GLY A 35 6.29 1.05 -13.67
CA GLY A 35 7.73 1.28 -13.59
C GLY A 35 8.08 2.21 -12.42
N ARG A 36 9.38 2.49 -12.24
CA ARG A 36 9.90 3.47 -11.27
C ARG A 36 9.50 4.90 -11.67
N ASP A 37 8.19 5.19 -11.68
CA ASP A 37 7.53 6.42 -12.14
C ASP A 37 7.66 6.80 -13.62
N SER A 38 8.15 5.91 -14.48
CA SER A 38 8.32 6.22 -15.90
C SER A 38 7.01 6.35 -16.68
N LYS A 39 5.90 5.81 -16.18
CA LYS A 39 4.58 5.89 -16.83
C LYS A 39 3.48 6.23 -15.82
N ARG A 40 2.84 7.39 -16.01
CA ARG A 40 1.68 7.86 -15.25
C ARG A 40 0.43 7.88 -16.13
N GLY A 41 -0.69 7.44 -15.60
CA GLY A 41 -1.99 7.50 -16.28
C GLY A 41 -3.14 7.57 -15.27
N THR A 42 -4.36 7.68 -15.79
CA THR A 42 -5.59 7.61 -14.98
C THR A 42 -6.39 6.40 -15.43
N ILE A 43 -6.77 5.53 -14.49
CA ILE A 43 -7.67 4.40 -14.73
C ILE A 43 -8.97 4.68 -14.01
N THR A 44 -10.00 5.09 -14.75
CA THR A 44 -11.30 5.46 -14.20
C THR A 44 -11.87 4.32 -13.34
N GLY A 45 -12.25 4.64 -12.10
CA GLY A 45 -12.84 3.69 -11.16
C GLY A 45 -11.83 2.85 -10.38
N LYS A 46 -10.53 2.93 -10.68
CA LYS A 46 -9.47 2.23 -9.91
C LYS A 46 -9.53 2.53 -8.42
N GLY A 47 -9.73 3.79 -8.04
CA GLY A 47 -9.82 4.20 -6.64
C GLY A 47 -11.02 3.58 -5.92
N VAL A 48 -12.15 3.44 -6.62
CA VAL A 48 -13.36 2.79 -6.06
C VAL A 48 -13.12 1.31 -5.82
N LEU A 49 -12.53 0.61 -6.80
CA LEU A 49 -12.19 -0.80 -6.68
C LEU A 49 -11.16 -1.04 -5.57
N ASN A 50 -10.07 -0.27 -5.56
CA ASN A 50 -9.02 -0.41 -4.56
C ASN A 50 -9.53 -0.14 -3.14
N ASN A 51 -10.42 0.83 -2.97
CA ASN A 51 -11.07 1.08 -1.69
C ASN A 51 -11.86 -0.17 -1.23
N ARG A 52 -12.69 -0.75 -2.10
CA ARG A 52 -13.51 -1.91 -1.76
C ARG A 52 -12.67 -3.17 -1.48
N ILE A 53 -11.63 -3.41 -2.27
CA ILE A 53 -10.70 -4.53 -2.07
C ILE A 53 -9.93 -4.34 -0.77
N SER A 54 -9.42 -3.14 -0.50
CA SER A 54 -8.69 -2.82 0.74
C SER A 54 -9.57 -3.01 1.98
N GLU A 55 -10.83 -2.57 1.94
CA GLU A 55 -11.81 -2.81 3.02
C GLU A 55 -11.95 -4.32 3.29
N TYR A 56 -12.21 -5.10 2.24
CA TYR A 56 -12.40 -6.54 2.36
C TYR A 56 -11.18 -7.23 2.99
N LEU A 57 -9.97 -6.98 2.46
CA LEU A 57 -8.75 -7.61 2.95
C LEU A 57 -8.46 -7.23 4.42
N MET A 58 -8.59 -5.95 4.78
CA MET A 58 -8.32 -5.50 6.16
C MET A 58 -9.32 -6.09 7.17
N GLN A 59 -10.60 -6.23 6.77
CA GLN A 59 -11.59 -6.93 7.59
C GLN A 59 -11.22 -8.41 7.77
N ARG A 60 -10.88 -9.13 6.68
CA ARG A 60 -10.49 -10.54 6.78
C ARG A 60 -9.23 -10.77 7.63
N LEU A 61 -8.27 -9.84 7.59
CA LEU A 61 -7.11 -9.87 8.48
C LEU A 61 -7.50 -9.67 9.95
N SER A 62 -8.41 -8.72 10.21
CA SER A 62 -8.90 -8.44 11.55
C SER A 62 -9.71 -9.62 12.11
N ASP A 63 -10.50 -10.30 11.27
CA ASP A 63 -11.29 -11.49 11.64
C ASP A 63 -10.41 -12.65 12.15
N ILE A 64 -9.17 -12.77 11.66
CA ILE A 64 -8.20 -13.78 12.10
C ILE A 64 -7.24 -13.28 13.19
N GLY A 65 -7.51 -12.10 13.75
CA GLY A 65 -6.76 -11.53 14.87
C GLY A 65 -5.52 -10.69 14.50
N VAL A 66 -5.31 -10.38 13.22
CA VAL A 66 -4.23 -9.48 12.79
C VAL A 66 -4.68 -8.03 12.97
N PRO A 67 -4.02 -7.22 13.84
CA PRO A 67 -4.41 -5.83 14.03
C PRO A 67 -4.23 -5.02 12.74
N THR A 68 -5.23 -4.21 12.39
CA THR A 68 -5.16 -3.32 11.24
C THR A 68 -5.53 -1.88 11.63
N HIS A 69 -5.04 -0.91 10.87
CA HIS A 69 -5.43 0.48 11.07
C HIS A 69 -6.85 0.80 10.55
N PHE A 70 -7.47 -0.12 9.80
CA PHE A 70 -8.76 0.11 9.18
C PHE A 70 -9.85 0.17 10.27
N MET A 71 -10.74 1.16 10.16
CA MET A 71 -11.88 1.30 11.06
C MET A 71 -13.19 1.00 10.33
N ARG A 72 -13.48 1.77 9.26
CA ARG A 72 -14.68 1.59 8.44
C ARG A 72 -14.57 2.33 7.12
N ARG A 73 -15.32 1.89 6.11
CA ARG A 73 -15.49 2.63 4.86
C ARG A 73 -16.47 3.79 5.05
N LEU A 74 -16.20 4.94 4.43
CA LEU A 74 -17.04 6.13 4.49
C LEU A 74 -17.91 6.29 3.24
N ASN A 75 -17.36 5.98 2.07
CA ASN A 75 -18.06 6.04 0.79
C ASN A 75 -17.32 5.18 -0.26
N MET A 76 -17.64 5.37 -1.55
CA MET A 76 -17.00 4.62 -2.64
C MET A 76 -15.49 4.84 -2.77
N ARG A 77 -14.93 5.96 -2.28
CA ARG A 77 -13.50 6.28 -2.41
C ARG A 77 -12.77 6.49 -1.09
N GLU A 78 -13.47 6.58 0.03
CA GLU A 78 -12.88 6.97 1.31
C GLU A 78 -13.06 5.91 2.39
N GLN A 79 -12.05 5.78 3.24
CA GLN A 79 -12.06 4.99 4.47
C GLN A 79 -11.60 5.84 5.64
N LEU A 80 -12.14 5.56 6.82
CA LEU A 80 -11.63 6.04 8.10
C LEU A 80 -10.61 5.03 8.62
N VAL A 81 -9.42 5.52 8.96
CA VAL A 81 -8.32 4.72 9.49
C VAL A 81 -7.74 5.36 10.76
N ARG A 82 -7.10 4.55 11.59
CA ARG A 82 -6.29 5.03 12.70
C ARG A 82 -5.01 5.68 12.17
N GLU A 83 -4.67 6.82 12.72
CA GLU A 83 -3.37 7.47 12.49
C GLU A 83 -2.26 6.59 13.09
N VAL A 84 -1.18 6.41 12.34
CA VAL A 84 -0.02 5.61 12.75
C VAL A 84 1.24 6.28 12.26
N GLU A 85 2.33 6.09 12.99
CA GLU A 85 3.67 6.36 12.50
C GLU A 85 4.11 5.21 11.58
N ILE A 86 4.35 5.52 10.30
CA ILE A 86 4.77 4.51 9.34
C ILE A 86 6.25 4.21 9.54
N ILE A 87 6.57 2.96 9.88
CA ILE A 87 7.94 2.44 9.76
C ILE A 87 8.30 2.46 8.27
N PRO A 88 9.41 3.10 7.85
CA PRO A 88 9.76 3.31 6.45
C PRO A 88 10.33 2.04 5.79
N ILE A 89 9.67 0.89 5.97
CA ILE A 89 10.04 -0.41 5.42
C ILE A 89 8.83 -1.00 4.69
N SER A 90 9.02 -1.42 3.45
CA SER A 90 8.07 -2.26 2.72
C SER A 90 8.42 -3.72 2.96
N VAL A 91 7.50 -4.45 3.59
CA VAL A 91 7.60 -5.89 3.80
C VAL A 91 6.95 -6.60 2.62
N VAL A 92 7.73 -7.39 1.87
CA VAL A 92 7.26 -8.11 0.68
C VAL A 92 7.33 -9.60 0.93
N THR A 93 6.21 -10.30 0.71
CA THR A 93 6.14 -11.76 0.81
C THR A 93 5.96 -12.38 -0.57
N ARG A 94 6.75 -13.42 -0.87
CA ARG A 94 6.73 -14.12 -2.16
C ARG A 94 6.53 -15.62 -1.96
N ASN A 95 5.59 -16.18 -2.70
CA ASN A 95 5.35 -17.63 -2.75
C ASN A 95 5.74 -18.25 -4.11
N VAL A 96 5.90 -17.39 -5.13
CA VAL A 96 6.24 -17.76 -6.51
C VAL A 96 7.25 -16.73 -7.01
N VAL A 97 8.16 -17.16 -7.87
CA VAL A 97 9.12 -16.28 -8.55
C VAL A 97 8.38 -15.35 -9.51
N ALA A 98 8.48 -14.04 -9.29
CA ALA A 98 7.86 -13.02 -10.14
C ALA A 98 8.52 -11.64 -9.96
N GLY A 99 8.36 -10.78 -10.96
CA GLY A 99 8.81 -9.39 -10.94
C GLY A 99 10.29 -9.24 -10.53
N SER A 100 10.57 -8.33 -9.58
CA SER A 100 11.95 -7.98 -9.20
C SER A 100 12.78 -9.13 -8.60
N LEU A 101 12.16 -10.23 -8.15
CA LEU A 101 12.89 -11.42 -7.74
C LEU A 101 13.41 -12.20 -8.96
N ALA A 102 12.56 -12.36 -9.97
CA ALA A 102 12.91 -13.04 -11.23
C ALA A 102 14.05 -12.29 -11.93
N GLU A 103 13.93 -10.96 -12.06
CA GLU A 103 14.95 -10.12 -12.69
C GLU A 103 16.29 -10.15 -11.94
N ARG A 104 16.27 -10.05 -10.60
CA ARG A 104 17.50 -9.92 -9.79
C ARG A 104 18.36 -11.18 -9.78
N PHE A 105 17.71 -12.34 -9.74
CA PHE A 105 18.41 -13.62 -9.66
C PHE A 105 18.36 -14.41 -10.97
N ASN A 106 17.85 -13.80 -12.05
CA ASN A 106 17.68 -14.43 -13.35
C ASN A 106 16.95 -15.78 -13.26
N LEU A 107 15.80 -15.78 -12.58
CA LEU A 107 14.96 -16.96 -12.37
C LEU A 107 13.75 -16.92 -13.31
N GLU A 108 13.25 -18.10 -13.69
CA GLU A 108 12.05 -18.22 -14.51
C GLU A 108 10.79 -17.79 -13.73
N GLU A 109 10.06 -16.81 -14.26
CA GLU A 109 8.83 -16.31 -13.67
C GLU A 109 7.73 -17.39 -13.68
N GLY A 110 7.00 -17.50 -12.56
CA GLY A 110 6.03 -18.57 -12.32
C GLY A 110 6.61 -19.79 -11.60
N SER A 111 7.94 -19.88 -11.44
CA SER A 111 8.58 -20.98 -10.70
C SER A 111 8.16 -21.01 -9.23
N PRO A 112 7.84 -22.19 -8.66
CA PRO A 112 7.49 -22.31 -7.25
C PRO A 112 8.70 -22.06 -6.36
N LEU A 113 8.49 -21.40 -5.22
CA LEU A 113 9.51 -21.30 -4.18
C LEU A 113 9.35 -22.44 -3.17
N PRO A 114 10.45 -23.03 -2.65
CA PRO A 114 10.37 -24.14 -1.70
C PRO A 114 9.76 -23.72 -0.36
N ARG A 115 9.75 -22.41 -0.06
CA ARG A 115 9.07 -21.79 1.08
C ARG A 115 8.78 -20.32 0.76
N SER A 116 7.87 -19.71 1.51
CA SER A 116 7.63 -18.27 1.42
C SER A 116 8.91 -17.49 1.76
N VAL A 117 9.22 -16.48 0.94
CA VAL A 117 10.34 -15.55 1.17
C VAL A 117 9.78 -14.23 1.66
N VAL A 118 10.42 -13.65 2.68
CA VAL A 118 10.13 -12.31 3.20
C VAL A 118 11.33 -11.42 2.88
N GLU A 119 11.08 -10.29 2.23
CA GLU A 119 12.09 -9.31 1.84
C GLU A 119 11.72 -7.94 2.41
N PHE A 120 12.73 -7.18 2.84
CA PHE A 120 12.58 -5.82 3.32
C PHE A 120 13.15 -4.82 2.32
N TYR A 121 12.42 -3.73 2.11
CA TYR A 121 12.85 -2.63 1.24
C TYR A 121 12.69 -1.30 1.95
N TYR A 122 13.75 -0.51 2.00
CA TYR A 122 13.70 0.82 2.61
C TYR A 122 12.84 1.76 1.77
N LYS A 123 11.83 2.38 2.37
CA LYS A 123 10.86 3.21 1.67
C LYS A 123 11.44 4.60 1.39
N SER A 124 12.21 4.71 0.31
CA SER A 124 12.76 5.97 -0.18
C SER A 124 12.61 6.05 -1.71
N ASP A 125 11.91 7.09 -2.17
CA ASP A 125 11.79 7.37 -3.60
C ASP A 125 13.17 7.76 -4.19
N ASP A 126 13.97 8.55 -3.46
CA ASP A 126 15.29 9.02 -3.88
C ASP A 126 16.31 7.88 -4.05
N LEU A 127 16.29 6.91 -3.12
CA LEU A 127 17.15 5.72 -3.18
C LEU A 127 16.54 4.60 -4.01
N ASN A 128 15.35 4.83 -4.56
CA ASN A 128 14.58 3.87 -5.33
C ASN A 128 14.44 2.52 -4.60
N TYR A 129 13.90 2.58 -3.38
CA TYR A 129 13.47 1.40 -2.62
C TYR A 129 14.52 0.28 -2.55
N PRO A 130 15.72 0.52 -1.99
CA PRO A 130 16.76 -0.50 -1.94
C PRO A 130 16.33 -1.67 -1.04
N MET A 131 16.71 -2.91 -1.41
CA MET A 131 16.55 -4.05 -0.50
C MET A 131 17.51 -3.88 0.69
N VAL A 132 17.00 -4.16 1.89
CA VAL A 132 17.78 -4.10 3.13
C VAL A 132 17.69 -5.43 3.88
N THR A 133 18.64 -5.67 4.78
CA THR A 133 18.59 -6.76 5.76
C THR A 133 18.18 -6.20 7.12
N GLU A 134 18.09 -7.05 8.14
CA GLU A 134 17.71 -6.63 9.49
C GLU A 134 18.80 -5.81 10.19
N GLU A 135 20.05 -5.90 9.73
CA GLU A 135 21.22 -5.23 10.30
C GLU A 135 21.46 -3.80 9.79
N HIS A 136 20.80 -3.39 8.71
CA HIS A 136 20.87 -2.02 8.18
C HIS A 136 20.01 -1.06 8.99
#